data_AF-A0A954L727-F1
#
_entry.id   AF-A0A954L727-F1
#
_cell.length_a   1.000
_cell.length_b   1.000
_cell.length_c   1.000
_cell.angle_alpha   90.00
_cell.angle_beta   90.00
_cell.angle_gamma   90.00
#
_symmetry.space_group_name_H-M   'P 1'
#
loop_
_entity.id
_entity.type
_entity.pdbx_description
1 polymer ?
#
loop_
_entity_poly.entity_id
_entity_poly.type
_entity_poly.pdbx_seq_one_letter_code
_entity_poly.pdbx_strand_id
1 'polypeptide(L)'
;MGLPELILHEEFAAEHLAEESEIAEVLKREWGIEPSEVLDVLVPKSDSQRLRLLRSILSGPVDIDKLDYLERDSLHAGVPYGRNFDKHRLIQSLMMNEAGDGLALSSKGRTAAELMVFARYVMFGEVYWHHAVRSATSMFARGFYELHKKLPLRELFVLPEAEMIRQLRERGKGTPAEEL
;
A
#
# COMPACT_ATOMS: atom_id res chain seq x y z
N MET A 1 6.73 14.71 11.90
CA MET A 1 7.56 15.67 11.13
C MET A 1 7.49 15.23 9.68
N GLY A 2 6.79 15.97 8.82
CA GLY A 2 6.85 15.74 7.38
C GLY A 2 8.02 16.53 6.81
N LEU A 3 8.89 15.89 6.02
CA LEU A 3 9.88 16.64 5.24
C LEU A 3 9.12 17.24 4.05
N PRO A 4 9.18 18.56 3.82
CA PRO A 4 8.41 19.23 2.76
C PRO A 4 8.83 18.80 1.34
N GLU A 5 9.99 18.15 1.21
CA GLU A 5 10.55 17.66 -0.05
C GLU A 5 10.19 16.19 -0.33
N LEU A 6 9.48 15.51 0.58
CA LEU A 6 9.00 14.15 0.37
C LEU A 6 7.77 14.17 -0.53
N ILE A 7 7.86 13.47 -1.66
CA ILE A 7 6.74 13.22 -2.56
C ILE A 7 5.81 12.20 -1.90
N LEU A 8 4.51 12.50 -1.89
CA LEU A 8 3.51 11.56 -1.37
C LEU A 8 3.31 10.42 -2.37
N HIS A 9 3.01 9.22 -1.87
CA HIS A 9 2.70 8.07 -2.73
C HIS A 9 1.53 8.34 -3.69
N GLU A 10 0.58 9.20 -3.29
CA GLU A 10 -0.53 9.68 -4.13
C GLU A 10 -0.06 10.54 -5.32
N GLU A 11 1.00 11.33 -5.14
CA GLU A 11 1.60 12.13 -6.21
C GLU A 11 2.30 11.23 -7.24
N PHE A 12 2.96 10.16 -6.80
CA PHE A 12 3.52 9.16 -7.71
C PHE A 12 2.43 8.48 -8.54
N ALA A 13 1.29 8.11 -7.94
CA ALA A 13 0.18 7.53 -8.69
C ALA A 13 -0.31 8.49 -9.81
N ALA A 14 -0.37 9.79 -9.53
CA ALA A 14 -0.71 10.80 -10.52
C ALA A 14 0.34 10.91 -11.64
N GLU A 15 1.63 10.85 -11.32
CA GLU A 15 2.71 10.87 -12.33
C GLU A 15 2.66 9.64 -13.25
N HIS A 16 2.43 8.45 -12.69
CA HIS A 16 2.32 7.21 -13.48
C HIS A 16 1.06 7.16 -14.36
N LEU A 17 0.02 7.91 -13.98
CA LEU A 17 -1.23 8.07 -14.75
C LEU A 17 -1.27 9.37 -15.56
N ALA A 18 -0.14 10.08 -15.70
CA ALA A 18 -0.07 11.27 -16.53
C ALA A 18 -0.43 10.94 -17.99
N GLU A 19 -1.00 11.90 -18.70
CA GLU A 19 -1.54 11.73 -20.07
C GLU A 19 -0.58 11.08 -21.07
N GLU A 20 0.72 11.30 -20.90
CA GLU A 20 1.78 10.81 -21.79
C GLU A 20 2.36 9.45 -21.36
N SER A 21 1.85 8.85 -20.28
CA SER A 21 2.37 7.58 -19.77
C SER A 21 1.86 6.38 -20.58
N GLU A 22 2.64 5.29 -20.60
CA GLU A 22 2.25 4.03 -21.23
C GLU A 22 0.94 3.49 -20.64
N ILE A 23 0.73 3.68 -19.33
CA ILE A 23 -0.49 3.25 -18.64
C ILE A 23 -1.68 4.07 -19.13
N ALA A 24 -1.53 5.39 -19.25
CA ALA A 24 -2.59 6.26 -19.75
C ALA A 24 -2.98 5.92 -21.19
N GLU A 25 -2.01 5.62 -22.05
CA GLU A 25 -2.26 5.19 -23.43
C GLU A 25 -3.08 3.89 -23.47
N VAL A 26 -2.71 2.88 -22.66
CA VAL A 26 -3.45 1.61 -22.57
C VAL A 26 -4.86 1.83 -22.04
N LEU A 27 -5.03 2.60 -20.97
CA LEU A 27 -6.35 2.89 -20.39
C LEU A 27 -7.30 3.51 -21.43
N LYS A 28 -6.81 4.48 -22.19
CA LYS A 28 -7.61 5.16 -23.22
C LYS A 28 -7.90 4.27 -24.42
N ARG A 29 -6.86 3.65 -24.99
CA ARG A 29 -6.98 2.93 -26.27
C ARG A 29 -7.64 1.57 -26.14
N GLU A 30 -7.26 0.81 -25.13
CA GLU A 30 -7.73 -0.57 -24.98
C GLU A 30 -9.00 -0.64 -24.13
N TRP A 31 -9.11 0.19 -23.08
CA TRP A 31 -10.17 0.06 -22.09
C TRP A 31 -11.22 1.18 -22.15
N GLY A 32 -10.96 2.26 -22.91
CA GLY A 32 -11.86 3.40 -23.03
C GLY A 32 -12.11 4.12 -21.71
N ILE A 33 -11.14 4.13 -20.80
CA ILE A 33 -11.20 4.76 -19.48
C ILE A 33 -10.24 5.94 -19.46
N GLU A 34 -10.70 7.09 -18.95
CA GLU A 34 -9.81 8.23 -18.75
C GLU A 34 -8.92 8.00 -17.51
N PRO A 35 -7.60 8.25 -17.56
CA PRO A 35 -6.69 8.08 -16.42
C PRO A 35 -7.11 8.89 -15.19
N SER A 36 -7.77 10.03 -15.42
CA SER A 36 -8.34 10.86 -14.37
C SER A 36 -9.44 10.16 -13.57
N GLU A 37 -10.22 9.25 -14.19
CA GLU A 37 -11.21 8.44 -13.49
C GLU A 37 -10.56 7.43 -12.55
N VAL A 38 -9.47 6.80 -12.98
CA VAL A 38 -8.69 5.88 -12.14
C VAL A 38 -8.04 6.65 -11.00
N LEU A 39 -7.43 7.81 -11.30
CA LEU A 39 -6.79 8.64 -10.30
C LEU A 39 -7.78 9.13 -9.24
N ASP A 40 -9.02 9.46 -9.61
CA ASP A 40 -10.04 9.90 -8.65
C ASP A 40 -10.51 8.74 -7.74
N VAL A 41 -10.39 7.48 -8.18
CA VAL A 41 -10.60 6.33 -7.29
C VAL A 41 -9.44 6.20 -6.30
N LEU A 42 -8.19 6.38 -6.73
CA LEU A 42 -6.99 6.18 -5.91
C LEU A 42 -6.71 7.34 -4.94
N VAL A 43 -6.92 8.57 -5.39
CA VAL A 43 -6.62 9.80 -4.65
C VAL A 43 -7.92 10.59 -4.54
N PRO A 44 -8.57 10.64 -3.36
CA PRO A 44 -9.89 11.23 -3.22
C PRO A 44 -9.91 12.73 -3.55
N LYS A 45 -10.35 13.09 -4.76
CA LYS A 45 -10.57 14.49 -5.18
C LYS A 45 -12.04 14.83 -5.28
N SER A 46 -12.83 13.90 -5.81
CA SER A 46 -14.29 14.02 -5.89
C SER A 46 -14.97 13.14 -4.85
N ASP A 47 -16.22 13.45 -4.49
CA ASP A 47 -17.02 12.62 -3.62
C ASP A 47 -18.38 12.31 -4.25
N SER A 48 -18.57 11.06 -4.65
CA SER A 48 -19.84 10.55 -5.17
C SER A 48 -20.11 9.17 -4.58
N GLN A 49 -21.38 8.78 -4.49
CA GLN A 49 -21.77 7.45 -4.00
C GLN A 49 -21.04 6.31 -4.73
N ARG A 50 -20.92 6.40 -6.06
CA ARG A 50 -20.17 5.43 -6.87
C ARG A 50 -18.69 5.38 -6.48
N LEU A 51 -18.05 6.54 -6.32
CA LEU A 51 -16.63 6.60 -5.96
C LEU A 51 -16.39 6.07 -4.54
N ARG A 52 -17.26 6.39 -3.58
CA ARG A 52 -17.16 5.83 -2.23
C ARG A 52 -17.28 4.31 -2.24
N LEU A 53 -18.20 3.76 -3.03
CA LEU A 53 -18.33 2.31 -3.19
C LEU A 53 -17.05 1.71 -3.77
N LEU A 54 -16.53 2.26 -4.86
CA LEU A 54 -15.28 1.78 -5.48
C LEU A 54 -14.09 1.88 -4.53
N ARG A 55 -13.94 2.99 -3.82
CA ARG A 55 -12.90 3.19 -2.81
C ARG A 55 -13.01 2.17 -1.67
N SER A 56 -14.23 1.84 -1.24
CA SER A 56 -14.44 0.84 -0.17
C SER A 56 -14.01 -0.57 -0.56
N ILE A 57 -13.94 -0.90 -1.87
CA ILE A 57 -13.41 -2.17 -2.37
C ILE A 57 -11.89 -2.24 -2.20
N LEU A 58 -11.21 -1.09 -2.36
CA LEU A 58 -9.75 -0.98 -2.28
C LEU A 58 -9.26 -0.69 -0.85
N SER A 59 -10.02 0.08 -0.09
CA SER A 59 -9.67 0.56 1.25
C SER A 59 -10.87 0.57 2.18
N GLY A 60 -10.89 -0.38 3.10
CA GLY A 60 -11.93 -0.60 4.11
C GLY A 60 -11.50 -1.62 5.18
N PRO A 61 -12.41 -1.99 6.10
CA PRO A 61 -12.14 -3.04 7.08
C PRO A 61 -11.91 -4.42 6.43
N VAL A 62 -12.62 -4.68 5.33
CA VAL A 62 -12.46 -5.84 4.44
C VAL A 62 -12.33 -5.32 3.02
N ASP A 63 -11.12 -5.32 2.49
CA ASP A 63 -10.80 -4.88 1.14
C ASP A 63 -9.86 -5.86 0.45
N ILE A 64 -9.72 -5.70 -0.86
CA ILE A 64 -8.92 -6.61 -1.68
C ILE A 64 -7.43 -6.57 -1.31
N ASP A 65 -6.92 -5.41 -0.88
CA ASP A 65 -5.53 -5.23 -0.47
C ASP A 65 -5.19 -6.12 0.75
N LYS A 66 -6.01 -6.07 1.81
CA LYS A 66 -5.84 -6.92 2.99
C LYS A 66 -6.00 -8.40 2.69
N LEU A 67 -6.93 -8.75 1.80
CA LEU A 67 -7.12 -10.14 1.41
C LEU A 67 -5.87 -10.69 0.68
N ASP A 68 -5.20 -9.87 -0.14
CA ASP A 68 -3.98 -10.26 -0.85
C ASP A 68 -2.76 -10.28 0.09
N TYR A 69 -2.45 -9.15 0.76
CA TYR A 69 -1.20 -9.05 1.50
C TYR A 69 -1.15 -10.01 2.68
N LEU A 70 -2.27 -10.28 3.38
CA LEU A 70 -2.26 -11.21 4.51
C LEU A 70 -1.84 -12.62 4.08
N GLU A 71 -2.35 -13.11 2.94
CA GLU A 71 -2.01 -14.43 2.42
C GLU A 71 -0.60 -14.44 1.82
N ARG A 72 -0.26 -13.42 1.03
CA ARG A 72 1.05 -13.27 0.40
C ARG A 72 2.16 -13.19 1.44
N ASP A 73 2.03 -12.34 2.45
CA ASP A 73 3.07 -12.12 3.44
C ASP A 73 3.19 -13.35 4.35
N SER A 74 2.07 -14.00 4.67
CA SER A 74 2.07 -15.29 5.37
C SER A 74 2.89 -16.35 4.63
N LEU A 75 2.71 -16.46 3.31
CA LEU A 75 3.45 -17.39 2.48
C LEU A 75 4.95 -17.08 2.46
N HIS A 76 5.33 -15.83 2.18
CA HIS A 76 6.72 -15.44 1.98
C HIS A 76 7.52 -15.29 3.28
N ALA A 77 6.87 -14.93 4.39
CA ALA A 77 7.50 -14.92 5.71
C ALA A 77 7.54 -16.32 6.35
N GLY A 78 6.90 -17.32 5.75
CA GLY A 78 6.88 -18.70 6.27
C GLY A 78 6.07 -18.88 7.56
N VAL A 79 5.14 -17.97 7.85
CA VAL A 79 4.26 -18.00 9.03
C VAL A 79 2.84 -18.34 8.59
N PRO A 80 2.15 -19.35 9.14
CA PRO A 80 0.91 -19.83 8.56
C PRO A 80 -0.33 -19.00 8.92
N TYR A 81 -0.18 -17.84 9.57
CA TYR A 81 -1.29 -17.14 10.22
C TYR A 81 -2.16 -16.33 9.26
N GLY A 82 -1.55 -15.62 8.31
CA GLY A 82 -2.27 -14.74 7.38
C GLY A 82 -3.09 -15.46 6.30
N ARG A 83 -2.99 -16.80 6.20
CA ARG A 83 -3.87 -17.63 5.36
C ARG A 83 -5.01 -18.31 6.12
N ASN A 84 -5.12 -18.10 7.44
CA ASN A 84 -6.10 -18.80 8.29
C ASN A 84 -7.47 -18.12 8.32
N PHE A 85 -7.99 -17.74 7.17
CA PHE A 85 -9.36 -17.24 7.00
C PHE A 85 -9.89 -17.60 5.61
N ASP A 86 -11.22 -17.71 5.48
CA ASP A 86 -11.86 -18.07 4.22
C ASP A 86 -12.15 -16.81 3.37
N LYS A 87 -11.19 -16.44 2.51
CA LYS A 87 -11.33 -15.30 1.60
C LYS A 87 -12.49 -15.47 0.61
N HIS A 88 -12.77 -16.69 0.15
CA HIS A 88 -13.85 -16.95 -0.80
C HIS A 88 -15.21 -16.71 -0.14
N ARG A 89 -15.38 -17.16 1.10
CA ARG A 89 -16.60 -16.91 1.87
C ARG A 89 -16.79 -15.45 2.22
N LEU A 90 -15.70 -14.70 2.48
CA LEU A 90 -15.76 -13.25 2.62
C LEU A 90 -16.31 -12.61 1.35
N ILE A 91 -15.69 -12.88 0.21
CA ILE A 91 -16.10 -12.32 -1.10
C ILE A 91 -17.56 -12.66 -1.41
N GLN A 92 -17.98 -13.91 -1.22
CA GLN A 92 -19.37 -14.34 -1.45
C GLN A 92 -20.38 -13.70 -0.49
N SER A 93 -19.92 -13.17 0.65
CA SER A 93 -20.77 -12.54 1.65
C SER A 93 -20.81 -11.01 1.53
N LEU A 94 -20.02 -10.42 0.63
CA LEU A 94 -20.02 -8.98 0.38
C LEU A 94 -21.35 -8.51 -0.21
N MET A 95 -21.80 -7.37 0.25
CA MET A 95 -22.99 -6.65 -0.22
C MET A 95 -22.76 -5.15 -0.11
N MET A 96 -23.69 -4.33 -0.61
CA MET A 96 -23.66 -2.89 -0.34
C MET A 96 -24.21 -2.61 1.06
N ASN A 97 -23.67 -1.58 1.71
CA ASN A 97 -24.24 -1.02 2.93
C ASN A 97 -25.61 -0.37 2.65
N GLU A 98 -26.33 0.00 3.72
CA GLU A 98 -27.67 0.61 3.61
C GLU A 98 -27.65 1.92 2.81
N ALA A 99 -26.56 2.69 2.91
CA ALA A 99 -26.38 3.93 2.16
C ALA A 99 -26.04 3.72 0.66
N GLY A 100 -25.80 2.48 0.21
CA GLY A 100 -25.45 2.14 -1.17
C GLY A 100 -24.10 2.69 -1.63
N ASP A 101 -23.23 3.10 -0.71
CA ASP A 101 -21.99 3.82 -1.00
C ASP A 101 -20.73 3.15 -0.42
N GLY A 102 -20.87 1.93 0.09
CA GLY A 102 -19.75 1.16 0.62
C GLY A 102 -20.03 -0.33 0.71
N LEU A 103 -18.97 -1.12 0.81
CA LEU A 103 -19.06 -2.55 1.09
C LEU A 103 -19.53 -2.82 2.53
N ALA A 104 -20.38 -3.83 2.67
CA ALA A 104 -20.81 -4.44 3.91
C ALA A 104 -20.75 -5.96 3.79
N LEU A 105 -20.93 -6.65 4.92
CA LEU A 105 -20.98 -8.11 4.97
C LEU A 105 -22.35 -8.58 5.43
N SER A 106 -22.89 -9.56 4.73
CA SER A 106 -24.03 -10.32 5.24
C SER A 106 -23.63 -11.16 6.46
N SER A 107 -24.61 -11.58 7.25
CA SER A 107 -24.39 -12.43 8.43
C SER A 107 -23.68 -13.76 8.13
N LYS A 108 -23.75 -14.24 6.89
CA LYS A 108 -23.07 -15.47 6.43
C LYS A 108 -21.54 -15.36 6.44
N GLY A 109 -21.01 -14.14 6.31
CA GLY A 109 -19.59 -13.82 6.28
C GLY A 109 -18.97 -13.53 7.64
N ARG A 110 -19.77 -13.47 8.71
CA ARG A 110 -19.35 -13.05 10.06
C ARG A 110 -18.10 -13.80 10.54
N THR A 111 -18.14 -15.13 10.56
CA THR A 111 -17.02 -15.96 11.05
C THR A 111 -15.76 -15.76 10.20
N ALA A 112 -15.91 -15.65 8.89
CA ALA A 112 -14.76 -15.43 8.00
C ALA A 112 -14.11 -14.05 8.25
N ALA A 113 -14.92 -13.03 8.58
CA ALA A 113 -14.43 -11.71 8.96
C ALA A 113 -13.75 -11.71 10.33
N GLU A 114 -14.33 -12.37 11.33
CA GLU A 114 -13.70 -12.54 12.66
C GLU A 114 -12.33 -13.22 12.54
N LEU A 115 -12.24 -14.28 11.71
CA LEU A 115 -10.97 -14.97 11.44
C LEU A 115 -9.97 -14.09 10.68
N MET A 116 -10.41 -13.29 9.71
CA MET A 116 -9.54 -12.34 9.02
C MET A 116 -8.96 -11.29 9.97
N VAL A 117 -9.78 -10.75 10.88
CA VAL A 117 -9.31 -9.80 11.91
C VAL A 117 -8.27 -10.46 12.82
N PHE A 118 -8.51 -11.71 13.23
CA PHE A 118 -7.55 -12.47 14.04
C PHE A 118 -6.26 -12.76 13.27
N ALA A 119 -6.34 -13.20 12.02
CA ALA A 119 -5.18 -13.43 11.15
C ALA A 119 -4.36 -12.15 10.99
N ARG A 120 -5.01 -11.00 10.75
CA ARG A 120 -4.36 -9.69 10.70
C ARG A 120 -3.67 -9.36 12.02
N TYR A 121 -4.35 -9.53 13.15
CA TYR A 121 -3.76 -9.30 14.47
C TYR A 121 -2.47 -10.11 14.69
N VAL A 122 -2.48 -11.40 14.36
CA VAL A 122 -1.28 -12.25 14.50
C VAL A 122 -0.19 -11.83 13.52
N MET A 123 -0.51 -11.51 12.26
CA MET A 123 0.47 -11.00 11.29
C MET A 123 1.16 -9.71 11.75
N PHE A 124 0.42 -8.81 12.43
CA PHE A 124 1.02 -7.64 13.05
C PHE A 124 2.04 -7.99 14.12
N GLY A 125 1.75 -8.96 15.00
CA GLY A 125 2.70 -9.39 16.03
C GLY A 125 3.93 -10.09 15.47
N GLU A 126 3.72 -11.05 14.57
CA GLU A 126 4.76 -11.98 14.13
C GLU A 126 5.64 -11.43 13.02
N VAL A 127 5.10 -10.55 12.16
CA VAL A 127 5.80 -10.04 10.97
C VAL A 127 6.00 -8.54 11.08
N TYR A 128 4.91 -7.76 11.05
CA TYR A 128 5.02 -6.31 10.86
C TYR A 128 5.66 -5.57 12.05
N TRP A 129 5.42 -6.06 13.28
CA TRP A 129 6.00 -5.49 14.50
C TRP A 129 7.11 -6.34 15.11
N HIS A 130 7.64 -7.30 14.35
CA HIS A 130 8.79 -8.06 14.80
C HIS A 130 9.95 -7.12 15.12
N HIS A 131 10.53 -7.25 16.32
CA HIS A 131 11.51 -6.31 16.85
C HIS A 131 12.71 -6.11 15.90
N ALA A 132 13.21 -7.17 15.26
CA ALA A 132 14.31 -7.07 14.29
C ALA A 132 13.95 -6.23 13.05
N VAL A 133 12.73 -6.40 12.51
CA VAL A 133 12.23 -5.60 11.37
C VAL A 133 12.12 -4.12 11.76
N ARG A 134 11.58 -3.87 12.96
CA ARG A 134 11.45 -2.50 13.50
C ARG A 134 12.80 -1.86 13.78
N SER A 135 13.77 -2.62 14.28
CA SER A 135 15.14 -2.14 14.48
C SER A 135 15.78 -1.75 13.15
N ALA A 136 15.72 -2.62 12.14
CA ALA A 136 16.26 -2.32 10.81
C ALA A 136 15.57 -1.11 10.17
N THR A 137 14.24 -1.02 10.27
CA THR A 137 13.46 0.13 9.78
C THR A 137 13.89 1.43 10.48
N SER A 138 14.16 1.38 11.78
CA SER A 138 14.60 2.54 12.55
C SER A 138 16.02 2.97 12.17
N MET A 139 16.92 2.01 11.93
CA MET A 139 18.27 2.28 11.43
C MET A 139 18.21 2.92 10.03
N PHE A 140 17.42 2.37 9.12
CA PHE A 140 17.20 2.94 7.80
C PHE A 140 16.63 4.35 7.86
N ALA A 141 15.58 4.58 8.66
CA ALA A 141 14.99 5.90 8.84
C ALA A 141 16.00 6.91 9.41
N ARG A 142 16.87 6.48 10.32
CA ARG A 142 17.94 7.32 10.84
C ARG A 142 18.99 7.64 9.77
N GLY A 143 19.47 6.64 9.04
CA GLY A 143 20.43 6.83 7.95
C GLY A 143 19.87 7.77 6.88
N PHE A 144 18.61 7.56 6.47
CA PHE A 144 17.92 8.46 5.55
C PHE A 144 17.83 9.88 6.11
N TYR A 145 17.49 10.06 7.40
CA TYR A 145 17.42 11.39 8.01
C TYR A 145 18.77 12.12 8.02
N GLU A 146 19.89 11.43 8.22
CA GLU A 146 21.22 12.05 8.12
C GLU A 146 21.57 12.48 6.68
N LEU A 147 21.04 11.76 5.68
CA LEU A 147 21.40 11.94 4.28
C LEU A 147 20.41 12.79 3.48
N HIS A 148 19.16 12.94 3.91
CA HIS A 148 18.07 13.49 3.07
C HIS A 148 18.40 14.86 2.46
N LYS A 149 19.14 15.73 3.17
CA LYS A 149 19.54 17.07 2.70
C LYS A 149 20.56 17.05 1.56
N LYS A 150 21.23 15.91 1.34
CA LYS A 150 22.25 15.70 0.31
C LYS A 150 21.74 14.81 -0.83
N LEU A 151 20.50 14.33 -0.73
CA LEU A 151 19.91 13.40 -1.69
C LEU A 151 18.94 14.14 -2.61
N PRO A 152 18.96 13.86 -3.92
CA PRO A 152 17.90 14.31 -4.81
C PRO A 152 16.65 13.44 -4.56
N LEU A 153 15.83 13.82 -3.57
CA LEU A 153 14.74 12.97 -3.07
C LEU A 153 13.77 12.51 -4.17
N ARG A 154 13.38 13.41 -5.08
CA ARG A 154 12.49 13.07 -6.20
C ARG A 154 13.05 11.96 -7.09
N GLU A 155 14.32 12.09 -7.48
CA GLU A 155 15.00 11.08 -8.29
C GLU A 155 15.17 9.78 -7.52
N LEU A 156 15.49 9.87 -6.22
CA LEU A 156 15.72 8.71 -5.38
C LEU A 156 14.50 7.78 -5.29
N PHE A 157 13.29 8.34 -5.18
CA PHE A 157 12.05 7.56 -4.99
C PHE A 157 11.51 6.90 -6.26
N VAL A 158 11.99 7.29 -7.45
CA VAL A 158 11.64 6.60 -8.72
C VAL A 158 12.64 5.51 -9.09
N LEU A 159 13.71 5.34 -8.31
CA LEU A 159 14.73 4.33 -8.58
C LEU A 159 14.30 2.94 -8.08
N PRO A 160 14.72 1.87 -8.78
CA PRO A 160 14.66 0.53 -8.22
C PRO A 160 15.42 0.46 -6.89
N GLU A 161 14.96 -0.39 -5.98
CA GLU A 161 15.49 -0.51 -4.62
C GLU A 161 17.03 -0.69 -4.59
N ALA A 162 17.57 -1.54 -5.46
CA ALA A 162 19.01 -1.78 -5.52
C ALA A 162 19.82 -0.52 -5.90
N GLU A 163 19.28 0.35 -6.74
CA GLU A 163 19.92 1.61 -7.13
C GLU A 163 19.77 2.66 -6.01
N MET A 164 18.59 2.76 -5.41
CA MET A 164 18.36 3.61 -4.24
C MET A 164 19.34 3.27 -3.12
N ILE A 165 19.48 1.99 -2.78
CA ILE A 165 20.44 1.52 -1.77
C ILE A 165 21.88 1.90 -2.15
N ARG A 166 22.26 1.73 -3.42
CA ARG A 166 23.60 2.11 -3.88
C ARG A 166 23.87 3.60 -3.67
N GLN A 167 22.92 4.46 -4.06
CA GLN A 167 23.05 5.91 -3.86
C GLN A 167 23.14 6.28 -2.38
N LEU A 168 22.30 5.68 -1.53
CA LEU A 168 22.35 5.90 -0.09
C LEU A 168 23.72 5.52 0.49
N ARG A 169 24.27 4.36 0.11
CA ARG A 169 25.59 3.91 0.57
C ARG A 169 26.73 4.80 0.07
N GLU A 170 26.70 5.20 -1.19
CA GLU A 170 27.69 6.11 -1.79
C GLU A 170 27.71 7.46 -1.06
N ARG A 171 26.53 8.02 -0.77
CA ARG A 171 26.38 9.31 -0.08
C ARG A 171 26.60 9.21 1.42
N GLY A 172 26.47 8.02 1.98
CA GLY A 172 26.72 7.69 3.38
C GLY A 172 28.21 7.71 3.77
N LYS A 173 29.12 7.46 2.82
CA LYS A 173 30.57 7.39 3.08
C LYS A 173 31.08 8.65 3.81
N GLY A 174 31.80 8.45 4.90
CA GLY A 174 32.36 9.50 5.74
C GLY A 174 31.33 10.26 6.60
N THR A 175 30.11 9.73 6.73
CA THR A 175 29.05 10.28 7.58
C THR A 175 28.66 9.28 8.67
N PRO A 176 27.97 9.71 9.75
CA PRO A 176 27.45 8.78 10.75
C PRO A 176 26.49 7.71 10.19
N ALA A 177 25.92 7.93 9.01
CA ALA A 177 25.05 6.95 8.35
C ALA A 177 25.82 5.78 7.71
N GLU A 178 27.14 5.83 7.59
CA GLU A 178 27.94 4.72 7.05
C GLU A 178 27.95 3.49 7.97
N GLU A 179 27.78 3.71 9.28
CA GLU A 179 27.79 2.65 10.29
C GLU A 179 26.40 2.04 10.56
N LEU A 180 25.35 2.58 9.93
CA LEU A 180 23.96 2.13 10.03
C LEU A 180 23.60 1.17 8.89
#